data_AF-A0A9X2Z733-F1
#
_entry.id   AF-A0A9X2Z733-F1
#
_cell.length_a   1.000
_cell.length_b   1.000
_cell.length_c   1.000
_cell.angle_alpha   90.00
_cell.angle_beta   90.00
_cell.angle_gamma   90.00
#
_symmetry.space_group_name_H-M   'P 1'
#
loop_
_entity.id
_entity.type
_entity.pdbx_description
1 polymer ?
#
loop_
_entity_poly.entity_id
_entity_poly.type
_entity_poly.pdbx_seq_one_letter_code
_entity_poly.pdbx_strand_id
1 'polypeptide(L)'
;MTPEERDELAGRLLAEYTRHVDYVRASTVLISLLPTLYGIFTFVWGQAVWSTNTIYRTALDVPGAPQSWGLMFVTLGVSTMVLAAKCKHLAVTVTTVITSVVLASFMVSFLIESWRAASLYGIPPAVVYGIFAVAFLNRSRFAWTSWRAESGWAWPWLRNR
;
A
#
# COMPACT_ATOMS: atom_id res chain seq x y z
N MET A 1 -22.93 23.62 -27.78
CA MET A 1 -22.52 22.21 -27.85
C MET A 1 -23.62 21.41 -28.51
N THR A 2 -23.35 20.89 -29.71
CA THR A 2 -24.28 20.01 -30.44
C THR A 2 -24.44 18.68 -29.70
N PRO A 3 -25.47 17.88 -30.01
CA PRO A 3 -25.59 16.51 -29.50
C PRO A 3 -24.37 15.64 -29.87
N GLU A 4 -23.89 15.73 -31.11
CA GLU A 4 -22.69 14.99 -31.56
C GLU A 4 -21.42 15.36 -30.77
N GLU A 5 -21.19 16.65 -30.51
CA GLU A 5 -20.06 17.12 -29.69
C GLU A 5 -20.14 16.59 -28.25
N ARG A 6 -21.35 16.38 -27.71
CA ARG A 6 -21.55 15.82 -26.37
C ARG A 6 -21.24 14.33 -26.33
N ASP A 7 -21.70 13.58 -27.33
CA ASP A 7 -21.47 12.14 -27.41
C ASP A 7 -19.98 11.82 -27.66
N GLU A 8 -19.31 12.62 -28.49
CA GLU A 8 -17.87 12.50 -28.71
C GLU A 8 -17.09 12.79 -27.42
N LEU A 9 -17.46 13.85 -26.70
CA LEU A 9 -16.84 14.19 -25.41
C LEU A 9 -17.07 13.08 -24.38
N ALA A 10 -18.30 12.55 -24.28
CA ALA A 10 -18.63 11.46 -23.37
C ALA A 10 -17.80 10.20 -23.66
N GLY A 11 -17.63 9.86 -24.95
CA GLY A 11 -16.78 8.74 -25.37
C GLY A 11 -15.32 8.90 -24.97
N ARG A 12 -14.75 10.10 -25.17
CA ARG A 12 -13.37 10.43 -24.76
C ARG A 12 -13.18 10.31 -23.25
N LEU A 13 -14.12 10.86 -22.47
CA LEU A 13 -14.09 10.79 -21.00
C LEU A 13 -14.19 9.36 -20.47
N LEU A 14 -15.05 8.52 -21.09
CA LEU A 14 -15.19 7.11 -20.72
C LEU A 14 -13.90 6.31 -20.99
N ALA A 15 -13.26 6.55 -22.13
CA ALA A 15 -11.99 5.90 -22.49
C ALA A 15 -10.87 6.30 -21.51
N GLU A 16 -10.77 7.59 -21.18
CA GLU A 16 -9.81 8.10 -20.20
C GLU A 16 -10.06 7.52 -18.80
N TYR A 17 -11.33 7.49 -18.36
CA TYR A 17 -11.73 6.89 -17.10
C TYR A 17 -11.33 5.40 -17.01
N THR A 18 -11.60 4.63 -18.06
CA THR A 18 -11.26 3.19 -18.11
C THR A 18 -9.76 2.98 -17.96
N ARG A 19 -8.95 3.77 -18.69
CA ARG A 19 -7.49 3.72 -18.60
C ARG A 19 -6.99 4.03 -17.18
N HIS A 20 -7.58 5.01 -16.50
CA HIS A 20 -7.23 5.32 -15.12
C HIS A 20 -7.59 4.19 -14.15
N VAL A 21 -8.77 3.58 -14.31
CA VAL A 21 -9.19 2.44 -13.49
C VAL A 21 -8.23 1.27 -13.66
N ASP A 22 -7.84 0.95 -14.90
CA ASP A 22 -6.91 -0.14 -15.20
C ASP A 22 -5.52 0.14 -14.62
N TYR A 23 -5.02 1.37 -14.76
CA TYR A 23 -3.76 1.79 -14.16
C TYR A 23 -3.79 1.65 -12.63
N VAL A 24 -4.86 2.11 -11.97
CA VAL A 24 -5.00 1.99 -10.51
C VAL A 24 -5.07 0.53 -10.08
N ARG A 25 -5.78 -0.33 -10.82
CA ARG A 25 -5.84 -1.77 -10.50
C ARG A 25 -4.48 -2.44 -10.67
N ALA A 26 -3.82 -2.24 -11.81
CA ALA A 26 -2.51 -2.81 -12.08
C ALA A 26 -1.46 -2.34 -11.06
N SER A 27 -1.40 -1.04 -10.77
CA SER A 27 -0.50 -0.50 -9.75
C SER A 27 -0.80 -1.07 -8.36
N THR A 28 -2.07 -1.23 -7.98
CA THR A 28 -2.46 -1.86 -6.71
C THR A 28 -1.92 -3.28 -6.59
N VAL A 29 -2.05 -4.08 -7.64
CA VAL A 29 -1.54 -5.45 -7.67
C VAL A 29 -0.02 -5.44 -7.54
N LEU A 30 0.68 -4.65 -8.36
CA LEU A 30 2.14 -4.57 -8.35
C LEU A 30 2.70 -4.17 -6.98
N ILE A 31 2.16 -3.11 -6.36
CA ILE A 31 2.65 -2.67 -5.04
C ILE A 31 2.29 -3.64 -3.92
N SER A 32 1.20 -4.42 -4.06
CA SER A 32 0.76 -5.41 -3.06
C SER A 32 1.44 -6.76 -3.20
N LEU A 33 1.96 -7.08 -4.39
CA LEU A 33 2.79 -8.26 -4.59
C LEU A 33 4.07 -8.20 -3.76
N LEU A 34 4.67 -7.02 -3.63
CA LEU A 34 5.92 -6.87 -2.89
C LEU A 34 5.84 -7.27 -1.40
N PRO A 35 4.92 -6.74 -0.58
CA PRO A 35 4.76 -7.22 0.79
C PRO A 35 4.32 -8.69 0.81
N THR A 36 3.53 -9.15 -0.15
CA THR A 36 3.14 -10.57 -0.22
C THR A 36 4.36 -11.48 -0.40
N LEU A 37 5.20 -11.20 -1.40
CA LEU A 37 6.42 -11.96 -1.68
C LEU A 37 7.43 -11.84 -0.54
N TYR A 38 7.60 -10.64 0.00
CA TYR A 38 8.44 -10.41 1.17
C TYR A 38 7.98 -11.27 2.36
N GLY A 39 6.68 -11.27 2.64
CA GLY A 39 6.10 -12.07 3.70
C GLY A 39 6.32 -13.56 3.48
N ILE A 40 6.13 -14.07 2.26
CA ILE A 40 6.46 -15.47 1.92
C ILE A 40 7.94 -15.76 2.19
N PHE A 41 8.84 -14.87 1.80
CA PHE A 41 10.28 -15.03 2.00
C PHE A 41 10.69 -15.05 3.48
N THR A 42 9.96 -14.37 4.37
CA THR A 42 10.23 -14.49 5.81
C THR A 42 9.92 -15.87 6.37
N PHE A 43 9.00 -16.65 5.77
CA PHE A 43 8.77 -18.04 6.18
C PHE A 43 9.89 -18.97 5.71
N VAL A 44 10.43 -18.74 4.51
CA VAL A 44 11.45 -19.61 3.91
C VAL A 44 12.85 -19.29 4.42
N TRP A 45 13.22 -18.01 4.44
CA TRP A 45 14.59 -17.55 4.73
C TRP A 45 14.68 -16.59 5.92
N GLY A 46 13.55 -16.20 6.52
CA GLY A 46 13.53 -15.15 7.54
C GLY A 46 14.46 -15.43 8.71
N GLN A 47 14.44 -16.64 9.27
CA GLN A 47 15.31 -16.99 10.40
C GLN A 47 16.80 -16.90 10.03
N ALA A 48 17.20 -17.38 8.86
CA ALA A 48 18.58 -17.33 8.40
C ALA A 48 19.06 -15.88 8.15
N VAL A 49 18.19 -15.03 7.61
CA VAL A 49 18.51 -13.65 7.23
C VAL A 49 18.43 -12.67 8.41
N TRP A 50 17.44 -12.82 9.29
CA TRP A 50 17.17 -11.86 10.36
C TRP A 50 17.97 -12.15 11.63
N SER A 51 18.16 -13.42 12.00
CA SER A 51 18.77 -13.78 13.31
C SER A 51 20.24 -13.35 13.43
N THR A 52 20.95 -13.22 12.31
CA THR A 52 22.39 -12.92 12.27
C THR A 52 22.68 -11.44 12.04
N ASN A 53 21.67 -10.64 11.71
CA ASN A 53 21.86 -9.26 11.27
C ASN A 53 21.29 -8.24 12.26
N THR A 54 22.16 -7.40 12.79
CA THR A 54 21.86 -6.43 13.85
C THR A 54 20.81 -5.39 13.45
N ILE A 55 20.61 -5.15 12.16
CA ILE A 55 19.59 -4.19 11.67
C ILE A 55 18.15 -4.66 11.92
N TYR A 56 17.92 -5.94 12.23
CA TYR A 56 16.58 -6.48 12.51
C TYR A 56 16.27 -6.62 14.00
N ARG A 57 17.16 -6.17 14.89
CA ARG A 57 17.05 -6.41 16.34
C ARG A 57 15.71 -5.93 16.90
N THR A 58 15.36 -4.67 16.67
CA THR A 58 14.04 -4.12 17.07
C THR A 58 12.86 -4.92 16.49
N ALA A 59 12.97 -5.40 15.25
CA ALA A 59 11.88 -6.15 14.63
C ALA A 59 11.74 -7.58 15.20
N LEU A 60 12.83 -8.16 15.73
CA LEU A 60 12.85 -9.46 16.40
C LEU A 60 12.27 -9.42 17.82
N ASP A 61 12.06 -8.25 18.41
CA ASP A 61 11.43 -8.11 19.73
C ASP A 61 9.93 -8.46 19.71
N VAL A 62 9.32 -8.54 18.51
CA VAL A 62 7.92 -8.96 18.36
C VAL A 62 7.80 -10.48 18.45
N PRO A 63 6.89 -11.01 19.29
CA PRO A 63 6.70 -12.45 19.43
C PRO A 63 6.43 -13.15 18.09
N GLY A 64 7.12 -14.26 17.85
CA GLY A 64 7.01 -15.05 16.63
C GLY A 64 7.67 -14.42 15.40
N ALA A 65 8.44 -13.34 15.55
CA ALA A 65 9.22 -12.78 14.45
C ALA A 65 10.34 -13.76 14.00
N PRO A 66 10.67 -13.78 12.70
CA PRO A 66 10.13 -12.98 11.59
C PRO A 66 8.83 -13.52 10.97
N GLN A 67 8.36 -14.72 11.34
CA GLN A 67 7.18 -15.34 10.73
C GLN A 67 5.88 -14.57 11.01
N SER A 68 5.71 -13.97 12.19
CA SER A 68 4.53 -13.16 12.52
C SER A 68 4.43 -11.91 11.63
N TRP A 69 5.56 -11.23 11.38
CA TRP A 69 5.63 -10.16 10.38
C TRP A 69 5.31 -10.66 8.98
N GLY A 70 5.84 -11.82 8.62
CA GLY A 70 5.53 -12.51 7.37
C GLY A 70 4.05 -12.71 7.14
N LEU A 71 3.37 -13.28 8.13
CA LEU A 71 1.93 -13.52 8.10
C LEU A 71 1.16 -12.21 7.88
N MET A 72 1.54 -11.16 8.60
CA MET A 72 0.90 -9.85 8.48
C MET A 72 1.10 -9.26 7.07
N PHE A 73 2.31 -9.30 6.52
CA PHE A 73 2.58 -8.80 5.17
C PHE A 73 1.84 -9.59 4.07
N VAL A 74 1.79 -10.92 4.18
CA VAL A 74 0.99 -11.77 3.27
C VAL A 74 -0.49 -11.42 3.39
N THR A 75 -1.01 -11.31 4.61
CA THR A 75 -2.43 -11.02 4.84
C THR A 75 -2.81 -9.66 4.28
N LEU A 76 -2.00 -8.62 4.54
CA LEU A 76 -2.23 -7.27 4.02
C LEU A 76 -2.13 -7.23 2.49
N GLY A 77 -1.07 -7.79 1.91
CA GLY A 77 -0.88 -7.79 0.46
C GLY A 77 -1.98 -8.54 -0.28
N VAL A 78 -2.32 -9.77 0.15
CA VAL A 78 -3.38 -10.57 -0.46
C VAL A 78 -4.75 -9.92 -0.27
N SER A 79 -5.06 -9.43 0.93
CA SER A 79 -6.34 -8.76 1.18
C SER A 79 -6.49 -7.50 0.34
N THR A 80 -5.45 -6.66 0.21
CA THR A 80 -5.50 -5.47 -0.67
C THR A 80 -5.76 -5.85 -2.12
N MET A 81 -5.11 -6.90 -2.66
CA MET A 81 -5.36 -7.39 -4.02
C MET A 81 -6.80 -7.88 -4.20
N VAL A 82 -7.28 -8.73 -3.30
CA VAL A 82 -8.64 -9.29 -3.37
C VAL A 82 -9.71 -8.21 -3.20
N LEU A 83 -9.53 -7.28 -2.27
CA LEU A 83 -10.46 -6.17 -2.03
C LEU A 83 -10.48 -5.20 -3.21
N ALA A 84 -9.33 -4.95 -3.85
CA ALA A 84 -9.26 -4.14 -5.06
C ALA A 84 -9.97 -4.81 -6.24
N ALA A 85 -9.80 -6.12 -6.42
CA ALA A 85 -10.53 -6.89 -7.44
C ALA A 85 -12.06 -6.85 -7.21
N LYS A 86 -12.50 -6.86 -5.95
CA LYS A 86 -13.91 -6.75 -5.55
C LYS A 86 -14.45 -5.31 -5.47
N CYS A 87 -13.66 -4.32 -5.89
CA CYS A 87 -14.01 -2.89 -5.83
C CYS A 87 -14.49 -2.43 -4.44
N LYS A 88 -13.90 -2.97 -3.36
CA LYS A 88 -14.24 -2.58 -1.97
C LYS A 88 -13.42 -1.38 -1.53
N HIS A 89 -13.73 -0.21 -2.08
CA HIS A 89 -12.91 1.01 -1.96
C HIS A 89 -12.62 1.44 -0.50
N LEU A 90 -13.58 1.35 0.42
CA LEU A 90 -13.32 1.64 1.85
C LEU A 90 -12.31 0.65 2.45
N ALA A 91 -12.48 -0.64 2.20
CA ALA A 91 -11.60 -1.67 2.73
C ALA A 91 -10.18 -1.59 2.12
N VAL A 92 -10.08 -1.22 0.85
CA VAL A 92 -8.78 -0.91 0.22
C VAL A 92 -8.12 0.29 0.92
N THR A 93 -8.87 1.35 1.24
CA THR A 93 -8.34 2.49 2.02
C THR A 93 -7.74 2.00 3.34
N VAL A 94 -8.51 1.23 4.11
CA VAL A 94 -8.07 0.74 5.42
C VAL A 94 -6.82 -0.14 5.31
N THR A 95 -6.84 -1.15 4.44
CA THR A 95 -5.70 -2.07 4.29
C THR A 95 -4.43 -1.37 3.81
N THR A 96 -4.55 -0.41 2.89
CA THR A 96 -3.41 0.36 2.38
C THR A 96 -2.88 1.36 3.40
N VAL A 97 -3.72 1.97 4.25
CA VAL A 97 -3.28 2.79 5.40
C VAL A 97 -2.52 1.93 6.40
N ILE A 98 -3.08 0.78 6.81
CA ILE A 98 -2.41 -0.13 7.76
C ILE A 98 -1.05 -0.56 7.21
N THR A 99 -1.00 -0.96 5.93
CA THR A 99 0.25 -1.35 5.27
C THR A 99 1.26 -0.20 5.25
N SER A 100 0.82 1.02 4.94
CA SER A 100 1.68 2.21 4.96
C SER A 100 2.27 2.46 6.35
N VAL A 101 1.46 2.37 7.41
CA VAL A 101 1.91 2.57 8.80
C VAL A 101 2.93 1.50 9.20
N VAL A 102 2.69 0.23 8.86
CA VAL A 102 3.64 -0.86 9.11
C VAL A 102 4.96 -0.61 8.38
N LEU A 103 4.92 -0.28 7.08
CA LEU A 103 6.14 -0.05 6.32
C LEU A 103 6.90 1.15 6.86
N ALA A 104 6.19 2.21 7.29
CA ALA A 104 6.79 3.36 7.94
C ALA A 104 7.43 3.01 9.30
N SER A 105 6.84 2.09 10.08
CA SER A 105 7.46 1.65 11.34
C SER A 105 8.77 0.90 11.07
N PHE A 106 8.81 0.02 10.05
CA PHE A 106 10.05 -0.62 9.62
C PHE A 106 11.11 0.38 9.15
N MET A 107 10.72 1.38 8.34
CA MET A 107 11.62 2.46 7.94
C MET A 107 12.25 3.14 9.17
N VAL A 108 11.43 3.53 10.15
CA VAL A 108 11.90 4.20 11.37
C VAL A 108 12.81 3.26 12.17
N SER A 109 12.46 1.99 12.34
CA SER A 109 13.30 1.00 13.03
C SER A 109 14.67 0.87 12.37
N PHE A 110 14.75 0.77 11.04
CA PHE A 110 16.03 0.69 10.35
C PHE A 110 16.89 1.95 10.49
N LEU A 111 16.26 3.14 10.51
CA LEU A 111 16.98 4.39 10.75
C LEU A 111 17.52 4.46 12.19
N ILE A 112 16.73 4.02 13.17
CA ILE A 112 17.15 3.95 14.58
C ILE A 112 18.32 2.98 14.75
N GLU A 113 18.24 1.78 14.17
CA GLU A 113 19.31 0.78 14.26
C GLU A 113 20.58 1.25 13.52
N SER A 114 20.44 1.90 12.37
CA SER A 114 21.57 2.51 11.64
C SER A 114 22.28 3.56 12.50
N TRP A 115 21.50 4.41 13.16
CA TRP A 115 22.04 5.45 14.05
C TRP A 115 22.71 4.84 15.28
N ARG A 116 22.08 3.88 15.95
CA ARG A 116 22.63 3.19 17.14
C ARG A 116 23.91 2.42 16.83
N ALA A 117 23.98 1.77 15.69
CA ALA A 117 25.12 0.96 15.27
C ALA A 117 26.23 1.78 14.58
N ALA A 118 26.06 3.10 14.44
CA ALA A 118 26.93 3.97 13.64
C ALA A 118 27.24 3.38 12.25
N SER A 119 26.21 2.82 11.61
CA SER A 119 26.32 2.05 10.37
C SER A 119 25.29 2.48 9.35
N LEU A 120 25.68 2.51 8.07
CA LEU A 120 24.79 2.89 6.96
C LEU A 120 23.97 1.71 6.42
N TYR A 121 24.14 0.49 6.95
CA TYR A 121 23.50 -0.71 6.40
C TYR A 121 21.97 -0.72 6.51
N GLY A 122 21.37 0.01 7.46
CA GLY A 122 19.92 0.15 7.54
C GLY A 122 19.35 1.29 6.67
N ILE A 123 20.18 2.13 6.03
CA ILE A 123 19.67 3.19 5.14
C ILE A 123 18.98 2.61 3.90
N PRO A 124 19.57 1.66 3.14
CA PRO A 124 18.91 1.08 1.97
C PRO A 124 17.53 0.49 2.29
N PRO A 125 17.35 -0.38 3.30
CA PRO A 125 16.01 -0.88 3.62
C PRO A 125 15.10 0.26 4.09
N ALA A 126 15.57 1.22 4.91
CA ALA A 126 14.74 2.36 5.32
C ALA A 126 14.15 3.12 4.13
N VAL A 127 14.97 3.43 3.11
CA VAL A 127 14.51 4.11 1.89
C VAL A 127 13.48 3.27 1.15
N VAL A 128 13.73 1.97 0.98
CA VAL A 128 12.79 1.06 0.30
C VAL A 128 11.44 1.02 1.03
N TYR A 129 11.45 0.78 2.35
CA TYR A 129 10.25 0.78 3.16
C TYR A 129 9.52 2.13 3.13
N GLY A 130 10.24 3.25 3.14
CA GLY A 130 9.68 4.59 3.03
C GLY A 130 8.97 4.85 1.71
N ILE A 131 9.60 4.48 0.57
CA ILE A 131 9.00 4.62 -0.76
C ILE A 131 7.69 3.84 -0.84
N PHE A 132 7.68 2.59 -0.38
CA PHE A 132 6.47 1.77 -0.40
C PHE A 132 5.42 2.28 0.59
N ALA A 133 5.82 2.75 1.76
CA ALA A 133 4.89 3.39 2.70
C ALA A 133 4.14 4.55 2.05
N VAL A 134 4.86 5.44 1.34
CA VAL A 134 4.25 6.57 0.60
C VAL A 134 3.39 6.08 -0.56
N ALA A 135 3.82 5.06 -1.31
CA ALA A 135 3.03 4.50 -2.41
C ALA A 135 1.68 3.94 -1.91
N PHE A 136 1.68 3.21 -0.79
CA PHE A 136 0.48 2.71 -0.14
C PHE A 136 -0.41 3.84 0.41
N LEU A 137 0.18 4.89 0.97
CA LEU A 137 -0.57 6.06 1.43
C LEU A 137 -1.22 6.82 0.26
N ASN A 138 -0.51 6.97 -0.85
CA ASN A 138 -1.08 7.58 -2.05
C ASN A 138 -2.22 6.72 -2.61
N ARG A 139 -2.05 5.40 -2.60
CA ARG A 139 -3.10 4.46 -3.01
C ARG A 139 -4.34 4.55 -2.12
N SER A 140 -4.16 4.72 -0.81
CA SER A 140 -5.28 4.85 0.14
C SER A 140 -6.09 6.11 -0.14
N ARG A 141 -5.42 7.23 -0.48
CA ARG A 141 -6.08 8.48 -0.88
C ARG A 141 -7.00 8.27 -2.09
N PHE A 142 -6.55 7.56 -3.13
CA PHE A 142 -7.37 7.24 -4.30
C PHE A 142 -8.56 6.33 -3.95
N ALA A 143 -8.35 5.32 -3.11
CA ALA A 143 -9.43 4.44 -2.65
C ALA A 143 -10.49 5.23 -1.87
N TRP A 144 -10.06 6.13 -1.00
CA TRP A 144 -10.94 6.97 -0.20
C TRP A 144 -11.78 7.91 -1.05
N THR A 145 -11.18 8.53 -2.08
CA THR A 145 -11.93 9.39 -3.00
C THR A 145 -12.98 8.62 -3.78
N SER A 146 -12.68 7.41 -4.27
CA SER A 146 -13.67 6.56 -4.96
C SER A 146 -14.82 6.17 -4.03
N TRP A 147 -14.50 5.72 -2.82
CA TRP A 147 -15.53 5.36 -1.84
C TRP A 147 -16.43 6.55 -1.47
N ARG A 148 -15.85 7.75 -1.28
CA ARG A 148 -16.65 8.96 -0.99
C ARG A 148 -17.60 9.33 -2.13
N ALA A 149 -17.16 9.16 -3.38
CA ALA A 149 -18.01 9.40 -4.54
C ALA A 149 -19.18 8.40 -4.60
N GLU A 150 -18.91 7.11 -4.36
CA GLU A 150 -19.92 6.04 -4.37
C GLU A 150 -20.92 6.11 -3.22
N SER A 151 -20.45 6.46 -2.03
CA SER A 151 -21.29 6.54 -0.82
C SER A 151 -22.21 7.76 -0.80
N GLY A 152 -22.11 8.66 -1.77
CA GLY A 152 -22.86 9.92 -1.77
C GLY A 152 -22.49 10.84 -0.61
N TRP A 153 -21.40 10.55 0.12
CA TRP A 153 -20.83 11.35 1.20
C TRP A 153 -20.06 12.56 0.66
N ALA A 154 -20.50 13.08 -0.48
CA ALA A 154 -20.15 14.39 -0.96
C ALA A 154 -20.87 15.42 -0.10
N TRP A 155 -20.10 16.39 0.39
CA TRP A 155 -20.55 17.48 1.25
C TRP A 155 -21.94 18.03 0.87
N PRO A 156 -22.90 18.13 1.83
CA PRO A 156 -24.26 18.59 1.58
C PRO A 156 -24.35 19.98 0.90
N TRP A 157 -23.33 20.83 1.03
CA TRP A 157 -23.33 22.20 0.51
C TRP A 157 -23.07 22.33 -0.99
N LEU A 158 -22.70 21.27 -1.71
CA LEU A 158 -22.57 21.28 -3.18
C LEU A 158 -23.85 20.87 -3.92
N ARG A 159 -24.92 20.48 -3.21
CA ARG A 159 -26.22 20.13 -3.85
C ARG A 159 -27.16 21.33 -4.03
N ASN A 160 -26.83 22.49 -3.47
CA ASN A 160 -27.69 23.68 -3.46
C ASN A 160 -27.10 24.88 -4.22
N ARG A 161 -26.26 24.64 -5.24
CA ARG A 161 -25.81 25.69 -6.18
C ARG A 161 -26.04 25.25 -7.61
#